data_AF-A0A3C0GSY5-F1
#
_entry.id   AF-A0A3C0GSY5-F1
#
_cell.length_a   1.000
_cell.length_b   1.000
_cell.length_c   1.000
_cell.angle_alpha   90.00
_cell.angle_beta   90.00
_cell.angle_gamma   90.00
#
_symmetry.space_group_name_H-M   'P 1'
#
loop_
_entity.id
_entity.type
_entity.pdbx_description
1 polymer ?
#
loop_
_entity_poly.entity_id
_entity_poly.type
_entity_poly.pdbx_seq_one_letter_code
_entity_poly.pdbx_strand_id
1 'polypeptide(L)'
;MADLLWQKPGVAVDAKIQTFLAGDDVILDRAFFLYDVAASKAHAQGLQHIGILSGDELDGLLRELDVLAEDFRSGAFVLDERFEDCHSAIEARLTERLGDAGRKIHTGRSRNDQILV
;
A
#
# COMPACT_ATOMS: atom_id res chain seq x y z
N MET A 1 0.84 -11.48 11.53
CA MET A 1 1.32 -10.19 10.99
C MET A 1 1.90 -10.49 9.62
N ALA A 2 1.69 -9.62 8.63
CA ALA A 2 2.56 -9.67 7.46
C ALA A 2 4.01 -9.47 7.93
N ASP A 3 4.97 -10.10 7.26
CA ASP A 3 6.38 -9.78 7.51
C ASP A 3 6.58 -8.29 7.21
N LEU A 4 7.34 -7.59 8.05
CA LEU A 4 7.57 -6.18 7.83
C LEU A 4 8.33 -6.00 6.52
N LEU A 5 7.92 -5.04 5.69
CA LEU A 5 8.50 -4.73 4.38
C LEU A 5 10.02 -4.53 4.43
N TRP A 6 10.54 -3.99 5.53
CA TRP A 6 11.96 -3.68 5.72
C TRP A 6 12.71 -4.68 6.60
N GLN A 7 12.05 -5.75 7.07
CA GLN A 7 12.70 -6.72 7.93
C GLN A 7 13.83 -7.46 7.19
N LYS A 8 15.04 -7.37 7.75
CA LYS A 8 16.20 -8.08 7.21
C LYS A 8 16.22 -9.54 7.68
N PRO A 9 16.62 -10.49 6.82
CA PRO A 9 16.79 -11.88 7.22
C PRO A 9 17.71 -12.02 8.43
N GLY A 10 17.30 -12.80 9.42
CA GLY A 10 18.10 -13.06 10.63
C GLY A 10 18.10 -11.93 11.67
N VAL A 11 17.34 -10.85 11.45
CA VAL A 11 17.18 -9.76 12.42
C VAL A 11 15.83 -9.88 13.11
N ALA A 12 15.85 -10.04 14.44
CA ALA A 12 14.65 -9.99 15.26
C ALA A 12 14.25 -8.53 15.50
N VAL A 13 12.95 -8.27 15.35
CA VAL A 13 12.36 -6.95 15.55
C VAL A 13 11.98 -6.80 17.03
N ASP A 14 12.38 -5.69 17.65
CA ASP A 14 12.01 -5.40 19.04
C ASP A 14 10.57 -4.83 19.09
N ALA A 15 9.69 -5.51 19.83
CA ALA A 15 8.29 -5.14 19.94
C ALA A 15 8.06 -3.76 20.59
N LYS A 16 8.92 -3.34 21.53
CA LYS A 16 8.81 -2.01 22.16
C LYS A 16 9.19 -0.91 21.19
N ILE A 17 10.21 -1.14 20.37
CA ILE A 17 10.60 -0.21 19.31
C ILE A 17 9.48 -0.08 18.29
N GLN A 18 8.86 -1.19 17.88
CA GLN A 18 7.72 -1.15 16.96
C GLN A 18 6.54 -0.37 17.51
N THR A 19 6.19 -0.64 18.77
CA THR A 19 5.09 0.08 19.45
C THR A 19 5.36 1.58 19.49
N PHE A 20 6.62 1.99 19.70
CA PHE A 20 6.99 3.40 19.75
C PHE A 20 7.03 4.08 18.37
N LEU A 21 7.48 3.38 17.33
CA LEU A 21 7.67 3.97 15.99
C LEU A 21 6.39 3.95 15.14
N ALA A 22 5.66 2.84 15.14
CA ALA A 22 4.53 2.60 14.22
C ALA A 22 3.21 2.30 14.94
N GLY A 23 3.20 2.25 16.28
CA GLY A 23 2.09 1.66 17.06
C GLY A 23 0.70 2.23 16.74
N ASP A 24 0.60 3.54 16.52
CA ASP A 24 -0.66 4.22 16.22
C ASP A 24 -0.82 4.56 14.73
N ASP A 25 0.17 4.27 13.87
CA ASP A 25 0.19 4.68 12.46
C ASP A 25 -1.04 4.13 11.73
N VAL A 26 -1.34 2.84 11.88
CA VAL A 26 -2.54 2.21 11.28
C VAL A 26 -3.88 2.82 11.72
N ILE A 27 -3.91 3.54 12.85
CA ILE A 27 -5.11 4.24 13.32
C ILE A 27 -5.15 5.64 12.68
N LEU A 28 -4.05 6.38 12.74
CA LEU A 28 -3.94 7.74 12.22
C LEU A 28 -4.07 7.77 10.69
N ASP A 29 -3.46 6.80 10.01
CA ASP A 29 -3.44 6.65 8.56
C ASP A 29 -4.81 6.36 7.94
N ARG A 30 -5.79 5.93 8.75
CA ARG A 30 -7.18 5.80 8.27
C ARG A 30 -7.72 7.10 7.71
N ALA A 31 -7.26 8.25 8.24
CA ALA A 31 -7.63 9.56 7.71
C ALA A 31 -7.06 9.82 6.30
N PHE A 32 -5.94 9.18 5.97
CA PHE A 32 -5.21 9.38 4.71
C PHE A 32 -5.46 8.27 3.69
N PHE A 33 -6.01 7.12 4.10
CA PHE A 33 -6.12 5.92 3.27
C PHE A 33 -6.73 6.15 1.88
N LEU A 34 -7.86 6.87 1.79
CA LEU A 34 -8.50 7.15 0.49
C LEU A 34 -7.69 8.10 -0.40
N TYR A 35 -6.89 9.00 0.21
CA TYR A 35 -5.98 9.86 -0.53
C TYR A 35 -4.80 9.04 -1.06
N ASP A 36 -4.25 8.12 -0.26
CA ASP A 36 -3.16 7.25 -0.69
C ASP A 36 -3.58 6.30 -1.83
N VAL A 37 -4.84 5.82 -1.79
CA VAL A 37 -5.45 5.09 -2.91
C VAL A 37 -5.51 5.96 -4.17
N ALA A 38 -5.94 7.21 -4.06
CA ALA A 38 -6.02 8.13 -5.19
C ALA A 38 -4.63 8.45 -5.77
N ALA A 39 -3.65 8.74 -4.91
CA ALA A 39 -2.26 8.96 -5.30
C ALA A 39 -1.66 7.71 -5.98
N SER A 40 -2.00 6.52 -5.48
CA SER A 40 -1.57 5.25 -6.09
C SER A 40 -2.17 5.00 -7.47
N LYS A 41 -3.41 5.43 -7.74
CA LYS A 41 -3.98 5.40 -9.10
C LYS A 41 -3.22 6.32 -10.06
N ALA A 42 -2.93 7.55 -9.62
CA ALA A 42 -2.18 8.51 -10.43
C ALA A 42 -0.76 7.99 -10.72
N HIS A 43 -0.11 7.40 -9.72
CA HIS A 43 1.21 6.77 -9.90
C HIS A 43 1.16 5.59 -10.87
N ALA A 44 0.16 4.72 -10.78
CA ALA A 44 -0.02 3.61 -11.74
C ALA A 44 -0.17 4.13 -13.18
N GLN A 45 -0.93 5.21 -13.39
CA GLN A 45 -1.04 5.84 -14.71
C GLN A 45 0.31 6.39 -15.19
N GLY A 46 1.10 7.00 -14.30
CA GLY A 46 2.46 7.44 -14.61
C GLY A 46 3.38 6.28 -15.01
N LEU A 47 3.31 5.15 -14.29
CA LEU A 47 4.09 3.94 -14.60
C LEU A 47 3.72 3.33 -15.96
N GLN A 48 2.43 3.32 -16.31
CA GLN A 48 2.00 2.89 -17.64
C GLN A 48 2.49 3.84 -18.72
N HIS A 49 2.43 5.16 -18.47
CA HIS A 49 2.89 6.17 -19.43
C HIS A 49 4.38 6.00 -19.78
N ILE A 50 5.22 5.60 -18.82
CA ILE A 50 6.64 5.34 -19.05
C ILE A 50 6.96 3.89 -19.45
N GLY A 51 5.94 3.06 -19.67
CA GLY A 51 6.09 1.68 -20.18
C GLY A 51 6.49 0.62 -19.14
N ILE A 52 6.39 0.92 -17.84
CA ILE A 52 6.65 -0.08 -16.76
C ILE A 52 5.44 -1.02 -16.58
N LEU A 53 4.24 -0.48 -16.78
CA LEU A 53 2.99 -1.24 -16.78
C LEU A 53 2.43 -1.35 -18.20
N SER A 54 1.88 -2.51 -18.54
CA SER A 54 1.00 -2.67 -19.70
C SER A 54 -0.39 -2.06 -19.44
N GLY A 55 -1.20 -1.92 -20.49
CA GLY A 55 -2.59 -1.46 -20.37
C GLY A 55 -3.43 -2.38 -19.47
N ASP A 56 -3.32 -3.70 -19.65
CA ASP A 56 -4.08 -4.67 -18.85
C ASP A 56 -3.68 -4.65 -17.37
N GLU A 57 -2.38 -4.46 -17.08
CA GLU A 57 -1.90 -4.30 -15.71
C GLU A 57 -2.42 -3.02 -15.06
N LEU A 58 -2.44 -1.90 -15.80
CA LEU A 58 -3.01 -0.64 -15.33
C LEU A 58 -4.50 -0.81 -15.00
N ASP A 59 -5.28 -1.38 -15.92
CA ASP A 59 -6.72 -1.59 -15.72
C ASP A 59 -7.00 -2.52 -14.53
N GLY A 60 -6.16 -3.54 -14.33
CA GLY A 60 -6.19 -4.38 -13.13
C GLY A 60 -5.97 -3.58 -11.85
N LEU A 61 -4.91 -2.79 -11.80
CA LEU A 61 -4.55 -1.97 -10.63
C LEU A 61 -5.64 -0.94 -10.31
N LEU A 62 -6.14 -0.21 -11.32
CA LEU A 62 -7.17 0.81 -11.12
C LEU A 62 -8.46 0.21 -10.55
N ARG A 63 -8.93 -0.91 -11.13
CA ARG A 63 -10.12 -1.61 -10.64
C ARG A 63 -9.96 -2.10 -9.21
N GLU A 64 -8.82 -2.70 -8.87
CA GLU A 64 -8.60 -3.20 -7.52
C GLU A 64 -8.48 -2.05 -6.50
N LEU A 65 -7.88 -0.93 -6.88
CA LEU A 65 -7.84 0.29 -6.06
C LEU A 65 -9.24 0.89 -5.85
N ASP A 66 -10.13 0.82 -6.86
CA ASP A 66 -11.55 1.18 -6.69
C ASP A 66 -12.26 0.26 -5.69
N VAL A 67 -12.07 -1.06 -5.82
CA VAL A 67 -12.64 -2.05 -4.89
C VAL A 67 -12.14 -1.80 -3.46
N LEU A 68 -10.83 -1.60 -3.28
CA LEU A 68 -10.25 -1.34 -1.97
C LEU A 68 -10.77 -0.05 -1.32
N ALA A 69 -10.96 1.02 -2.11
CA ALA A 69 -11.56 2.25 -1.62
C ALA A 69 -12.99 2.03 -1.11
N GLU A 70 -13.79 1.23 -1.83
CA GLU A 70 -15.17 0.93 -1.44
C GLU A 70 -15.24 -0.02 -0.25
N ASP A 71 -14.38 -1.04 -0.21
CA ASP A 71 -14.23 -1.94 0.93
C ASP A 71 -13.88 -1.12 2.20
N PHE A 72 -12.99 -0.13 2.09
CA PHE A 72 -12.64 0.75 3.22
C PHE A 72 -13.81 1.65 3.65
N ARG A 73 -14.54 2.27 2.71
CA ARG A 73 -15.70 3.13 3.03
C ARG A 73 -16.83 2.38 3.69
N SER A 74 -17.10 1.16 3.23
CA SER A 74 -18.15 0.30 3.76
C SER A 74 -17.78 -0.36 5.09
N GLY A 75 -16.49 -0.32 5.47
CA GLY A 75 -15.94 -1.02 6.63
C GLY A 75 -15.69 -2.51 6.40
N ALA A 76 -15.86 -3.01 5.15
CA ALA A 76 -15.50 -4.37 4.78
C ALA A 76 -13.98 -4.61 4.82
N PHE A 77 -13.19 -3.57 4.59
CA PHE A 77 -11.76 -3.52 4.86
C PHE A 77 -11.46 -2.54 5.98
N VAL A 78 -10.66 -2.98 6.95
CA VAL A 78 -10.20 -2.16 8.07
C VAL A 78 -8.67 -2.18 8.06
N LEU A 79 -8.07 -1.00 8.03
CA LEU A 79 -6.63 -0.83 8.26
C LEU A 79 -6.34 -1.13 9.73
N ASP A 80 -5.64 -2.21 10.01
CA ASP A 80 -5.33 -2.70 11.35
C ASP A 80 -3.88 -3.17 11.47
N GLU A 81 -3.50 -3.65 12.66
CA GLU A 81 -2.17 -4.09 13.06
C GLU A 81 -1.57 -5.25 12.24
N ARG A 82 -2.30 -5.79 11.26
CA ARG A 82 -1.71 -6.73 10.29
C ARG A 82 -0.75 -6.02 9.32
N PHE A 83 -0.91 -4.71 9.16
CA PHE A 83 -0.12 -3.84 8.29
C PHE A 83 0.73 -2.88 9.12
N GLU A 84 1.75 -2.31 8.51
CA GLU A 84 2.57 -1.27 9.14
C GLU A 84 1.85 0.08 9.12
N ASP A 85 1.17 0.37 8.02
CA ASP A 85 0.65 1.69 7.62
C ASP A 85 -0.35 1.52 6.46
N CYS A 86 -1.00 2.61 6.01
CA CYS A 86 -1.94 2.55 4.87
C CYS A 86 -1.27 2.08 3.57
N HIS A 87 -0.08 2.58 3.37
CA HIS A 87 0.89 2.31 2.34
C HIS A 87 1.14 0.82 2.09
N SER A 88 1.52 0.08 3.14
CA SER A 88 1.78 -1.36 3.11
C SER A 88 0.50 -2.15 2.91
N ALA A 89 -0.63 -1.68 3.43
CA ALA A 89 -1.92 -2.31 3.21
C ALA A 89 -2.36 -2.28 1.74
N ILE A 90 -2.17 -1.16 1.05
CA ILE A 90 -2.44 -1.05 -0.39
C ILE A 90 -1.55 -2.01 -1.18
N GLU A 91 -0.25 -2.06 -0.90
CA GLU A 91 0.69 -2.95 -1.60
C GLU A 91 0.39 -4.42 -1.37
N ALA A 92 0.06 -4.79 -0.14
CA ALA A 92 -0.34 -6.15 0.22
C ALA A 92 -1.60 -6.55 -0.56
N ARG A 93 -2.63 -5.69 -0.58
CA ARG A 93 -3.87 -5.95 -1.31
C ARG A 93 -3.63 -6.13 -2.80
N LEU A 94 -2.87 -5.23 -3.43
CA LEU A 94 -2.60 -5.31 -4.86
C LEU A 94 -1.76 -6.54 -5.22
N THR A 95 -0.77 -6.88 -4.39
CA THR A 95 0.07 -8.07 -4.60
C THR A 95 -0.74 -9.35 -4.44
N GLU A 96 -1.61 -9.43 -3.44
CA GLU A 96 -2.49 -10.59 -3.22
C GLU A 96 -3.43 -10.82 -4.41
N ARG A 97 -4.00 -9.74 -4.97
CA ARG A 97 -5.03 -9.81 -6.02
C ARG A 97 -4.45 -9.93 -7.42
N LEU A 98 -3.31 -9.29 -7.67
CA LEU A 98 -2.77 -9.08 -9.03
C LEU A 98 -1.36 -9.63 -9.22
N GLY A 99 -0.76 -10.24 -8.19
CA GLY A 99 0.58 -10.84 -8.26
C GLY A 99 1.64 -9.81 -8.64
N ASP A 100 2.39 -10.11 -9.71
CA ASP A 100 3.51 -9.30 -10.17
C ASP A 100 3.11 -7.87 -10.57
N ALA A 101 1.91 -7.68 -11.12
CA ALA A 101 1.40 -6.35 -11.44
C ALA A 101 1.23 -5.49 -10.17
N GLY A 102 0.75 -6.10 -9.08
CA GLY A 102 0.64 -5.47 -7.77
C GLY A 102 1.99 -5.05 -7.22
N ARG A 103 3.02 -5.90 -7.35
CA ARG A 103 4.39 -5.60 -6.88
C ARG A 103 5.02 -4.42 -7.60
N LYS A 104 4.64 -4.14 -8.85
CA LYS A 104 5.18 -3.03 -9.63
C LYS A 104 4.71 -1.66 -9.13
N ILE A 105 3.65 -1.57 -8.31
CA ILE A 105 3.06 -0.27 -7.92
C ILE A 105 4.06 0.63 -7.17
N HIS A 106 5.05 0.08 -6.48
CA HIS A 106 6.06 0.89 -5.77
C HIS A 106 7.27 1.28 -6.64
N THR A 107 7.29 0.88 -7.92
CA THR A 107 8.43 1.18 -8.80
C THR A 107 8.66 2.68 -8.90
N GLY A 108 9.88 3.14 -8.63
CA GLY A 108 10.26 4.54 -8.76
C GLY A 108 9.59 5.49 -7.76
N ARG A 109 8.95 4.98 -6.71
CA ARG A 109 8.30 5.73 -5.64
C ARG A 109 8.92 5.36 -4.29
N SER A 110 8.98 6.28 -3.34
CA SER A 110 9.35 6.04 -1.95
C SER A 110 8.19 6.45 -1.03
N ARG A 111 8.22 6.02 0.23
CA ARG A 111 7.24 6.50 1.22
C ARG A 111 7.43 7.98 1.56
N ASN A 112 8.65 8.50 1.41
CA ASN A 112 8.94 9.91 1.66
C ASN A 112 8.21 10.85 0.70
N ASP A 113 8.13 10.51 -0.59
CA ASP A 113 7.35 11.26 -1.57
C ASP A 113 5.86 10.92 -1.48
N GLN A 114 5.51 9.66 -1.22
CA GLN A 114 4.12 9.24 -1.18
C GLN A 114 3.32 9.89 -0.05
N ILE A 115 3.89 10.05 1.15
CA ILE A 115 3.20 10.69 2.29
C ILE A 115 2.98 12.20 2.12
N LEU A 116 3.70 12.84 1.18
CA LEU A 116 3.61 14.28 0.93
C LEU A 116 2.48 14.68 -0.04
N VAL A 117 1.87 13.70 -0.73
CA VAL A 117 0.90 13.90 -1.83
C VAL A 117 -0.53 13.69 -1.33
#